data_AF-A0A2D4JUY1-F1
#
_entry.id   AF-A0A2D4JUY1-F1
#
_cell.length_a   1.000
_cell.length_b   1.000
_cell.length_c   1.000
_cell.angle_alpha   90.00
_cell.angle_beta   90.00
_cell.angle_gamma   90.00
#
_symmetry.space_group_name_H-M   'P 1'
#
loop_
_entity.id
_entity.type
_entity.pdbx_description
1 polymer ?
#
loop_
_entity_poly.entity_id
_entity_poly.type
_entity_poly.pdbx_seq_one_letter_code
_entity_poly.pdbx_strand_id
1 'polypeptide(L)'
;LPDEKILSESEIDEGFKQLFKQLAGADMEISPRELQTILNRIIGKHKDLRTKGFSLESCRSMVNLMDKDGNGKLGLVEFNVLWTKIKNYLAVFRKFDLDKSGTMSSYE
;
A
#
# COMPACT_ATOMS: atom_id res chain seq x y z
N LEU A 1 12.17 -12.61 -11.82
CA LEU A 1 11.29 -11.86 -10.91
C LEU A 1 11.08 -12.76 -9.70
N PRO A 2 11.45 -12.38 -8.47
CA PRO A 2 11.24 -13.26 -7.33
C PRO A 2 9.74 -13.54 -7.22
N ASP A 3 9.37 -14.82 -7.11
CA ASP A 3 8.00 -15.28 -6.92
C ASP A 3 7.35 -14.50 -5.78
N GLU A 4 6.46 -13.59 -6.14
CA GLU A 4 5.69 -12.82 -5.18
C GLU A 4 4.79 -13.83 -4.47
N LYS A 5 5.16 -14.23 -3.26
CA LYS A 5 4.39 -15.22 -2.49
C LYS A 5 3.02 -14.62 -2.19
N ILE A 6 2.04 -14.92 -3.04
CA ILE A 6 0.64 -14.55 -2.83
C ILE A 6 0.15 -15.44 -1.70
N LEU A 7 0.02 -14.86 -0.51
CA LEU A 7 -0.55 -15.56 0.64
C LEU A 7 -2.04 -15.76 0.40
N SER A 8 -2.50 -16.98 0.65
CA SER A 8 -3.93 -17.29 0.71
C SER A 8 -4.56 -16.60 1.92
N GLU A 9 -5.88 -16.35 1.90
CA GLU A 9 -6.59 -15.72 3.04
C GLU A 9 -6.33 -16.41 4.38
N SER A 10 -6.15 -17.73 4.37
CA SER A 10 -5.83 -18.54 5.55
C SER A 10 -4.42 -18.27 6.11
N GLU A 11 -3.47 -17.85 5.28
CA GLU A 11 -2.10 -17.51 5.68
C GLU A 11 -1.94 -16.04 6.13
N ILE A 12 -2.97 -15.21 5.90
CA ILE A 12 -2.96 -13.81 6.32
C ILE A 12 -3.22 -13.74 7.83
N ASP A 13 -2.34 -13.00 8.51
CA ASP A 13 -2.40 -12.77 9.96
C ASP A 13 -3.74 -12.18 10.42
N GLU A 14 -4.26 -12.66 11.55
CA GLU A 14 -5.52 -12.21 12.15
C GLU A 14 -5.53 -10.70 12.41
N GLY A 15 -4.39 -10.12 12.80
CA GLY A 15 -4.25 -8.67 13.00
C GLY A 15 -4.39 -7.89 11.70
N PHE A 16 -3.87 -8.44 10.58
CA PHE A 16 -4.05 -7.84 9.26
C PHE A 16 -5.50 -7.97 8.78
N LYS A 17 -6.15 -9.11 9.04
CA LYS A 17 -7.59 -9.29 8.77
C LYS A 17 -8.45 -8.29 9.53
N GLN A 18 -8.13 -8.01 10.79
CA GLN A 18 -8.80 -6.97 11.58
C GLN A 18 -8.56 -5.57 10.99
N LEU A 19 -7.31 -5.26 10.61
CA LEU A 19 -6.98 -3.99 9.95
C LEU A 19 -7.76 -3.84 8.64
N PHE A 20 -7.79 -4.88 7.81
CA PHE A 20 -8.56 -4.91 6.57
C PHE A 20 -10.04 -4.67 6.85
N LYS A 21 -10.65 -5.40 7.81
CA LYS A 21 -12.07 -5.20 8.17
C LYS A 21 -12.37 -3.78 8.66
N GLN A 22 -11.44 -3.16 9.39
CA GLN A 22 -11.60 -1.76 9.80
C GLN A 22 -11.57 -0.77 8.63
N LEU A 23 -10.94 -1.15 7.51
CA LEU A 23 -10.77 -0.31 6.33
C LEU A 23 -11.81 -0.56 5.25
N ALA A 24 -12.19 -1.82 5.05
CA ALA A 24 -13.07 -2.30 3.99
C ALA A 24 -14.57 -2.11 4.29
N GLY A 25 -14.89 -1.61 5.49
CA GLY A 25 -16.26 -1.31 5.91
C GLY A 25 -17.20 -2.52 5.82
N ALA A 26 -18.45 -2.26 5.41
CA ALA A 26 -19.49 -3.27 5.31
C ALA A 26 -19.37 -4.18 4.08
N ASP A 27 -18.65 -3.70 3.05
CA ASP A 27 -18.56 -4.35 1.74
C ASP A 27 -17.42 -5.37 1.67
N MET A 28 -16.52 -5.35 2.67
CA MET A 28 -15.30 -6.18 2.72
C MET A 28 -14.41 -6.01 1.49
N GLU A 29 -14.45 -4.83 0.86
CA GLU A 29 -13.58 -4.44 -0.24
C GLU A 29 -12.95 -3.07 0.06
N ILE A 30 -11.68 -2.89 -0.27
CA ILE A 30 -10.98 -1.61 -0.07
C ILE A 30 -11.02 -0.78 -1.34
N SER A 31 -11.61 0.40 -1.23
CA SER A 31 -11.67 1.40 -2.29
C SER A 31 -10.37 2.22 -2.36
N PRO A 32 -10.07 2.88 -3.51
CA PRO A 32 -8.91 3.77 -3.64
C PRO A 32 -8.86 4.89 -2.57
N ARG A 33 -10.03 5.38 -2.13
CA ARG A 33 -10.14 6.39 -1.06
C ARG A 33 -9.77 5.84 0.31
N GLU A 34 -10.18 4.61 0.62
CA GLU A 34 -9.87 3.94 1.88
C GLU A 34 -8.38 3.60 1.93
N LEU A 35 -7.84 3.10 0.82
CA LEU A 35 -6.40 2.88 0.63
C LEU A 35 -5.60 4.19 0.83
N GLN A 36 -6.05 5.30 0.25
CA GLN A 36 -5.41 6.60 0.43
C GLN A 36 -5.37 7.03 1.89
N THR A 37 -6.50 6.85 2.59
CA THR A 37 -6.63 7.27 3.99
C THR A 37 -5.65 6.51 4.87
N ILE A 38 -5.53 5.19 4.70
CA ILE A 38 -4.61 4.39 5.50
C ILE A 38 -3.15 4.70 5.16
N LEU A 39 -2.81 4.79 3.87
CA LEU A 39 -1.46 5.11 3.41
C LEU A 39 -0.97 6.45 3.97
N ASN A 40 -1.81 7.48 3.91
CA ASN A 40 -1.51 8.79 4.49
C ASN A 40 -1.38 8.74 6.00
N ARG A 41 -2.20 7.92 6.69
CA ARG A 41 -2.12 7.76 8.15
C ARG A 41 -0.80 7.11 8.58
N ILE A 42 -0.28 6.16 7.81
CA ILE A 42 1.00 5.47 8.10
C ILE A 42 2.18 6.39 7.83
N ILE A 43 2.20 7.06 6.66
CA ILE A 43 3.25 8.03 6.35
C ILE A 43 3.23 9.17 7.39
N GLY A 44 2.06 9.66 7.76
CA GLY A 44 1.93 10.70 8.80
C GLY A 44 2.41 10.27 10.18
N LYS A 45 2.37 8.96 10.51
CA LYS A 45 3.01 8.43 11.73
C LYS A 45 4.55 8.45 11.65
N HIS A 46 5.11 8.40 10.45
CA HIS A 46 6.55 8.44 10.22
C HIS A 46 6.98 9.87 9.89
N LYS A 47 7.18 10.69 10.93
CA LYS A 47 7.61 12.09 10.82
C LYS A 47 8.92 12.30 10.05
N ASP A 48 9.72 11.25 9.90
CA ASP A 48 10.96 11.25 9.12
C ASP A 48 10.72 11.33 7.61
N LEU A 49 9.55 10.94 7.11
CA LEU A 49 9.21 10.95 5.70
C LEU A 49 8.57 12.28 5.31
N ARG A 50 9.35 13.16 4.67
CA ARG A 50 8.90 14.50 4.24
C ARG A 50 8.11 14.43 2.93
N THR A 51 6.96 13.73 2.94
CA THR A 51 6.10 13.53 1.76
C THR A 51 4.74 14.20 1.94
N LYS A 52 4.15 14.70 0.84
CA LYS A 52 2.80 15.30 0.83
C LYS A 52 1.68 14.26 0.98
N GLY A 53 2.03 12.99 1.18
CA GLY A 53 1.10 11.87 1.15
C GLY A 53 0.86 11.34 -0.26
N PHE A 54 0.02 10.31 -0.36
CA PHE A 54 -0.45 9.76 -1.62
C PHE A 54 -1.68 10.51 -2.12
N SER A 55 -1.64 10.94 -3.39
CA SER A 55 -2.79 11.48 -4.10
C SER A 55 -3.78 10.36 -4.45
N LEU A 56 -5.05 10.73 -4.61
CA LEU A 56 -6.10 9.77 -4.95
C LEU A 56 -5.81 9.06 -6.27
N GLU A 57 -5.25 9.79 -7.23
CA GLU A 57 -4.83 9.27 -8.54
C GLU A 57 -3.74 8.20 -8.40
N SER A 58 -2.75 8.41 -7.53
CA SER A 58 -1.73 7.41 -7.23
C SER A 58 -2.33 6.17 -6.58
N CYS A 59 -3.25 6.34 -5.62
CA CYS A 59 -3.96 5.21 -5.02
C CYS A 59 -4.84 4.47 -6.03
N ARG A 60 -5.48 5.19 -6.96
CA ARG A 60 -6.29 4.59 -8.02
C ARG A 60 -5.44 3.77 -8.99
N SER A 61 -4.27 4.30 -9.39
CA SER A 61 -3.31 3.53 -10.20
C SER A 61 -2.79 2.31 -9.46
N MET A 62 -2.55 2.41 -8.14
CA MET A 62 -2.13 1.27 -7.32
C MET A 62 -3.22 0.19 -7.19
N VAL A 63 -4.47 0.60 -6.97
CA VAL A 63 -5.61 -0.32 -6.99
C VAL A 63 -5.70 -1.00 -8.34
N ASN A 64 -5.71 -0.24 -9.43
CA ASN A 64 -5.81 -0.78 -10.79
C ASN A 64 -4.62 -1.69 -11.18
N LEU A 65 -3.45 -1.49 -10.58
CA LEU A 65 -2.29 -2.36 -10.78
C LEU A 65 -2.42 -3.71 -10.07
N MET A 66 -3.19 -3.76 -8.97
CA MET A 66 -3.30 -4.93 -8.09
C MET A 66 -4.63 -5.65 -8.20
N ASP A 67 -5.66 -4.95 -8.65
CA ASP A 67 -6.98 -5.45 -9.01
C ASP A 67 -6.84 -6.49 -10.12
N LYS A 68 -6.93 -7.77 -9.75
CA LYS A 68 -6.86 -8.89 -10.70
C LYS A 68 -8.23 -9.29 -11.22
N ASP A 69 -9.27 -8.98 -10.46
CA ASP A 69 -10.65 -9.32 -10.81
C ASP A 69 -11.31 -8.26 -11.71
N GLY A 70 -10.75 -7.04 -11.74
CA GLY A 70 -11.24 -5.92 -12.53
C GLY A 70 -12.44 -5.21 -11.90
N ASN A 71 -12.66 -5.39 -10.59
CA ASN A 71 -13.79 -4.80 -9.87
C ASN A 71 -13.52 -3.33 -9.43
N GLY A 72 -12.29 -2.85 -9.58
CA GLY A 72 -11.85 -1.52 -9.18
C GLY A 72 -11.68 -1.33 -7.66
N LYS A 73 -11.63 -2.42 -6.90
CA LYS A 73 -11.45 -2.47 -5.45
C LYS A 73 -10.45 -3.56 -5.08
N LEU A 74 -10.12 -3.67 -3.80
CA LEU A 74 -9.16 -4.68 -3.32
C LEU A 74 -9.79 -5.57 -2.28
N GLY A 75 -9.86 -6.87 -2.56
CA GLY A 75 -10.15 -7.89 -1.56
C GLY A 75 -9.00 -8.10 -0.59
N LEU A 76 -9.19 -9.00 0.38
CA LEU A 76 -8.21 -9.27 1.44
C LEU A 76 -6.84 -9.72 0.88
N VAL A 77 -6.85 -10.63 -0.09
CA VAL A 77 -5.62 -11.17 -0.72
C VAL A 77 -4.91 -10.09 -1.53
N GLU A 78 -5.65 -9.34 -2.34
CA GLU A 78 -5.09 -8.27 -3.19
C GLU A 78 -4.51 -7.15 -2.34
N PHE A 79 -5.22 -6.76 -1.27
CA PHE A 79 -4.73 -5.79 -0.31
C PHE A 79 -3.47 -6.30 0.42
N ASN A 80 -3.39 -7.58 0.77
CA ASN A 80 -2.19 -8.16 1.38
C ASN A 80 -0.97 -8.12 0.45
N VAL A 81 -1.15 -8.44 -0.83
CA VAL A 81 -0.09 -8.33 -1.84
C VAL A 81 0.33 -6.87 -2.00
N LEU A 82 -0.63 -5.95 -2.14
CA LEU A 82 -0.36 -4.53 -2.23
C LEU A 82 0.39 -4.03 -1.00
N TRP A 83 -0.04 -4.43 0.18
CA TRP A 83 0.57 -4.03 1.45
C TRP A 83 2.00 -4.52 1.58
N THR A 84 2.28 -5.76 1.16
CA THR A 84 3.65 -6.30 1.11
C THR A 84 4.52 -5.50 0.16
N LYS A 85 4.00 -5.14 -1.02
CA LYS A 85 4.66 -4.23 -1.96
C LYS A 85 4.92 -2.86 -1.34
N ILE A 86 3.92 -2.26 -0.68
CA ILE A 86 4.06 -0.96 0.00
C ILE A 86 5.14 -1.03 1.08
N LYS A 87 5.18 -2.09 1.90
CA LYS A 87 6.23 -2.26 2.92
C LYS A 87 7.61 -2.37 2.30
N ASN A 88 7.74 -3.11 1.20
CA ASN A 88 9.01 -3.19 0.47
C ASN A 88 9.39 -1.84 -0.15
N TYR A 89 8.44 -1.17 -0.79
CA TYR A 89 8.62 0.19 -1.31
C TYR A 89 8.99 1.19 -0.22
N LEU A 90 8.37 1.13 0.96
CA LEU A 90 8.72 1.98 2.10
C LEU A 90 10.10 1.65 2.67
N ALA A 91 10.49 0.37 2.67
CA ALA A 91 11.83 -0.05 3.09
C ALA A 91 12.89 0.45 2.10
N VAL A 92 12.65 0.29 0.80
CA VAL A 92 13.50 0.84 -0.27
C VAL A 92 13.50 2.36 -0.20
N PHE A 93 12.35 3.00 -0.04
CA PHE A 93 12.21 4.45 0.08
C PHE A 93 12.99 4.96 1.28
N ARG A 94 12.89 4.35 2.47
CA ARG A 94 13.74 4.71 3.62
C ARG A 94 15.23 4.51 3.35
N LYS A 95 15.59 3.47 2.59
CA LYS A 95 16.98 3.17 2.25
C LYS A 95 17.53 4.12 1.17
N PHE A 96 16.67 4.65 0.30
CA PHE A 96 16.98 5.69 -0.68
C PHE A 96 16.89 7.11 -0.10
N ASP A 97 16.02 7.33 0.89
CA ASP A 97 15.82 8.58 1.64
C ASP A 97 16.86 8.74 2.78
N LEU A 98 17.89 7.89 2.81
CA LEU A 98 19.08 8.07 3.65
C LEU A 98 19.85 9.36 3.31
N ASP A 99 19.64 9.94 2.14
CA ASP A 99 20.29 11.20 1.74
C ASP A 99 19.48 12.47 2.10
N LYS A 100 18.26 12.37 2.66
CA LYS A 100 17.42 13.55 2.96
C LYS A 100 17.24 14.53 1.77
N SER A 101 17.40 14.09 0.53
CA SER A 101 17.45 15.02 -0.61
C SER A 101 16.07 15.48 -1.08
N GLY A 102 15.02 14.68 -0.85
CA GLY A 102 13.67 15.06 -1.29
C GLY A 102 13.51 15.19 -2.81
N THR A 103 14.48 14.72 -3.60
CA THR A 103 14.44 14.64 -5.06
C THR A 103 15.14 13.37 -5.52
N MET A 104 14.47 12.55 -6.33
CA MET A 104 15.18 11.65 -7.25
C MET A 104 15.78 12.54 -8.34
N SER A 105 17.05 12.88 -8.20
CA SER A 105 17.80 13.40 -9.34
C SER A 105 17.88 12.28 -10.37
N SER A 106 17.30 12.51 -11.55
CA SER A 106 17.45 11.64 -12.72
C SER A 106 18.80 11.91 -13.37
N TYR A 107 19.89 11.45 -12.76
CA TYR A 107 21.17 11.30 -13.45
C TYR A 107 22.10 10.42 -12.61
N GLU A 108 22.17 9.15 -12.97
CA GLU A 108 23.42 8.38 -13.10
C GLU A 108 23.27 7.44 -14.31
#